data_AF-A0A162NBE8-F1
#
_entry.id   AF-A0A162NBE8-F1
#
_cell.length_a   1.000
_cell.length_b   1.000
_cell.length_c   1.000
_cell.angle_alpha   90.00
_cell.angle_beta   90.00
_cell.angle_gamma   90.00
#
_symmetry.space_group_name_H-M   'P 1'
#
loop_
_entity.id
_entity.type
_entity.pdbx_description
1 polymer ?
#
loop_
_entity_poly.entity_id
_entity_poly.type
_entity_poly.pdbx_seq_one_letter_code
_entity_poly.pdbx_strand_id
1 'polypeptide(L)'
;MKRFLLFFVLIAELVCPVSDVWTPEQIAAANTAVTHPELTKLEKETIMYLNLARLYPKQFAVIEVRDYWGTDNYPDYLKTSRYKQSLIDELIKREAVQPLYFDKVMYASAVCFSKESGRLGTVGHTRKQCTIPKGVFAECCSYGMSTAKDIVLQLLIDDEIEGVGHRVICLDKKYSKIGVSISSHKVWDT
;
A
#
# COMPACT_ATOMS: atom_id res chain seq x y z
N MET A 1 -44.25 -46.95 -9.58
CA MET A 1 -43.43 -45.87 -10.20
C MET A 1 -42.92 -44.96 -9.09
N LYS A 2 -41.60 -44.98 -8.80
CA LYS A 2 -41.02 -44.15 -7.73
C LYS A 2 -40.82 -42.72 -8.26
N ARG A 3 -41.55 -41.75 -7.71
CA ARG A 3 -41.34 -40.32 -8.01
C ARG A 3 -40.17 -39.81 -7.18
N PHE A 4 -39.10 -39.40 -7.84
CA PHE A 4 -38.02 -38.63 -7.22
C PHE A 4 -38.43 -37.15 -7.23
N LEU A 5 -38.51 -36.52 -6.05
CA LEU A 5 -38.57 -35.07 -5.94
C LEU A 5 -37.14 -34.53 -6.00
N LEU A 6 -36.86 -33.67 -6.97
CA LEU A 6 -35.69 -32.81 -6.97
C LEU A 6 -35.98 -31.58 -6.10
N PHE A 7 -35.17 -31.38 -5.06
CA PHE A 7 -35.16 -30.15 -4.28
C PHE A 7 -34.04 -29.24 -4.80
N PHE A 8 -34.41 -28.04 -5.27
CA PHE A 8 -33.45 -26.97 -5.53
C PHE A 8 -33.37 -26.09 -4.28
N VAL A 9 -32.21 -26.05 -3.65
CA VAL A 9 -31.91 -25.05 -2.61
C VAL A 9 -31.27 -23.86 -3.32
N LEU A 10 -32.04 -22.79 -3.48
CA LEU A 10 -31.54 -21.53 -4.02
C LEU A 10 -30.90 -20.76 -2.85
N ILE A 11 -29.58 -20.88 -2.68
CA ILE A 11 -28.84 -20.02 -1.76
C ILE A 11 -28.58 -18.71 -2.50
N ALA A 12 -29.43 -17.71 -2.29
CA ALA A 12 -29.14 -16.36 -2.72
C ALA A 12 -28.04 -15.81 -1.81
N GLU A 13 -26.79 -15.81 -2.29
CA GLU A 13 -25.73 -15.06 -1.63
C GLU A 13 -26.14 -13.59 -1.64
N LEU A 14 -26.37 -12.99 -0.47
CA LEU A 14 -26.45 -11.55 -0.35
C LEU A 14 -25.10 -10.99 -0.77
N VAL A 15 -24.99 -10.55 -2.02
CA VAL A 15 -23.90 -9.71 -2.46
C VAL A 15 -24.11 -8.36 -1.78
N CYS A 16 -23.52 -8.18 -0.58
CA CYS A 16 -23.45 -6.87 0.03
C CYS A 16 -22.68 -5.96 -0.95
N PRO A 17 -23.29 -4.84 -1.40
CA PRO A 17 -22.56 -3.88 -2.22
C PRO A 17 -21.33 -3.42 -1.45
N VAL A 18 -20.18 -3.45 -2.12
CA VAL A 18 -18.95 -2.88 -1.57
C VAL A 18 -19.19 -1.39 -1.36
N SER A 19 -19.12 -0.92 -0.11
CA SER A 19 -19.26 0.50 0.22
C SER A 19 -18.15 1.32 -0.46
N ASP A 20 -18.52 2.46 -1.05
CA ASP A 20 -17.59 3.41 -1.67
C ASP A 20 -16.87 4.32 -0.65
N VAL A 21 -17.08 4.10 0.66
CA VAL A 21 -16.41 4.82 1.75
C VAL A 21 -15.92 3.87 2.85
N TRP A 22 -14.80 4.22 3.49
CA TRP A 22 -14.25 3.51 4.65
C TRP A 22 -15.06 3.78 5.91
N THR A 23 -15.37 2.73 6.68
CA THR A 23 -15.99 2.91 8.00
C THR A 23 -14.95 3.34 9.06
N PRO A 24 -15.36 4.01 10.14
CA PRO A 24 -14.47 4.33 11.26
C PRO A 24 -13.75 3.11 11.84
N GLU A 25 -14.40 1.95 11.88
CA GLU A 25 -13.84 0.70 12.38
C GLU A 25 -12.73 0.17 11.46
N GLN A 26 -12.91 0.28 10.13
CA GLN A 26 -11.90 -0.11 9.16
C GLN A 26 -10.67 0.79 9.24
N ILE A 27 -10.89 2.10 9.36
CA ILE A 27 -9.82 3.08 9.57
C ILE A 27 -9.07 2.78 10.88
N ALA A 28 -9.80 2.53 11.98
CA ALA A 28 -9.19 2.19 13.27
C ALA A 28 -8.38 0.89 13.21
N ALA A 29 -8.88 -0.14 12.52
CA ALA A 29 -8.17 -1.41 12.33
C ALA A 29 -6.88 -1.25 11.49
N ALA A 30 -6.90 -0.38 10.49
CA ALA A 30 -5.75 -0.12 9.62
C ALA A 30 -4.71 0.81 10.27
N ASN A 31 -5.13 1.74 11.14
CA ASN A 31 -4.27 2.75 11.76
C ASN A 31 -3.48 2.20 12.97
N THR A 32 -2.71 1.14 12.73
CA THR A 32 -1.89 0.45 13.75
C THR A 32 -0.76 1.31 14.32
N ALA A 33 -0.45 2.44 13.68
CA ALA A 33 0.64 3.34 14.05
C ALA A 33 0.19 4.58 14.84
N VAL A 34 -1.11 4.75 15.12
CA VAL A 34 -1.71 5.99 15.66
C VAL A 34 -1.05 6.46 16.96
N THR A 35 -0.70 5.53 17.85
CA THR A 35 -0.16 5.80 19.19
C THR A 35 1.35 6.08 19.22
N HIS A 36 2.04 6.09 18.09
CA HIS A 36 3.50 6.30 18.03
C HIS A 36 3.85 7.78 17.85
N PRO A 37 4.29 8.51 18.90
CA PRO A 37 4.58 9.95 18.81
C PRO A 37 5.79 10.30 17.94
N GLU A 38 6.69 9.34 17.68
CA GLU A 38 7.88 9.53 16.85
C GLU A 38 7.60 9.61 15.35
N LEU A 39 6.38 9.25 14.93
CA LEU A 39 5.93 9.31 13.54
C LEU A 39 5.19 10.62 13.27
N THR A 40 5.49 11.22 12.12
CA THR A 40 4.69 12.31 11.56
C THR A 40 3.28 11.82 11.17
N LYS A 41 2.36 12.77 10.97
CA LYS A 41 1.01 12.46 10.46
C LYS A 41 1.07 11.67 9.15
N LEU A 42 1.89 12.12 8.20
CA LEU A 42 2.00 11.51 6.88
C LEU A 42 2.57 10.08 6.93
N GLU A 43 3.54 9.81 7.80
CA GLU A 43 4.07 8.46 8.00
C GLU A 43 3.02 7.51 8.61
N LYS A 44 2.24 7.97 9.59
CA LYS A 44 1.12 7.19 10.16
C LYS A 44 0.06 6.87 9.11
N GLU A 45 -0.33 7.88 8.34
CA GLU A 45 -1.33 7.73 7.28
C GLU A 45 -0.83 6.78 6.18
N THR A 46 0.47 6.80 5.86
CA THR A 46 1.05 5.87 4.87
C THR A 46 0.93 4.43 5.33
N ILE A 47 1.23 4.15 6.61
CA ILE A 47 1.02 2.81 7.20
C ILE A 47 -0.46 2.43 7.17
N MET A 48 -1.35 3.36 7.52
CA MET A 48 -2.79 3.15 7.50
C MET A 48 -3.31 2.82 6.10
N TYR A 49 -2.97 3.59 5.07
CA TYR A 49 -3.42 3.32 3.69
C TYR A 49 -2.91 1.98 3.17
N LEU A 50 -1.65 1.63 3.45
CA LEU A 50 -1.13 0.31 3.10
C LEU A 50 -1.89 -0.81 3.83
N ASN A 51 -2.23 -0.60 5.10
CA ASN A 51 -3.02 -1.57 5.86
C ASN A 51 -4.47 -1.68 5.36
N LEU A 52 -5.08 -0.62 4.82
CA LEU A 52 -6.39 -0.71 4.16
C LEU A 52 -6.33 -1.64 2.94
N ALA A 53 -5.27 -1.54 2.12
CA ALA A 53 -5.07 -2.45 0.99
C ALA A 53 -4.85 -3.91 1.45
N ARG A 54 -4.19 -4.12 2.58
CA ARG A 54 -3.94 -5.46 3.15
C ARG A 54 -5.18 -6.09 3.77
N LEU A 55 -5.93 -5.32 4.56
CA LEU A 55 -7.11 -5.79 5.31
C LEU A 55 -8.35 -5.90 4.42
N TYR A 56 -8.49 -5.02 3.43
CA TYR A 56 -9.71 -4.88 2.62
C TYR A 56 -9.38 -4.76 1.13
N PRO A 57 -8.62 -5.70 0.52
CA PRO A 57 -8.08 -5.53 -0.83
C PRO A 57 -9.15 -5.24 -1.90
N LYS A 58 -10.27 -5.99 -1.86
CA LYS A 58 -11.38 -5.81 -2.81
C LYS A 58 -12.00 -4.41 -2.73
N GLN A 59 -12.20 -3.91 -1.52
CA GLN A 59 -12.79 -2.59 -1.27
C GLN A 59 -11.79 -1.48 -1.58
N PHE A 60 -10.49 -1.69 -1.29
CA PHE A 60 -9.42 -0.77 -1.66
C PHE A 60 -9.34 -0.56 -3.17
N ALA A 61 -9.52 -1.62 -3.97
CA ALA A 61 -9.57 -1.49 -5.43
C ALA A 61 -10.69 -0.55 -5.91
N VAL A 62 -11.85 -0.58 -5.23
CA VAL A 62 -13.02 0.24 -5.57
C VAL A 62 -12.83 1.68 -5.11
N ILE A 63 -12.48 1.88 -3.84
CA ILE A 63 -12.42 3.21 -3.22
C ILE A 63 -11.19 3.99 -3.69
N GLU A 64 -10.02 3.35 -3.75
CA GLU A 64 -8.75 4.05 -3.89
C GLU A 64 -8.10 3.92 -5.27
N VAL A 65 -8.36 2.82 -5.99
CA VAL A 65 -7.66 2.52 -7.26
C VAL A 65 -8.50 2.86 -8.49
N ARG A 66 -9.79 2.48 -8.51
CA ARG A 66 -10.66 2.53 -9.71
C ARG A 66 -10.59 3.88 -10.42
N ASP A 67 -10.80 4.96 -9.66
CA ASP A 67 -10.93 6.32 -10.19
C ASP A 67 -9.65 7.16 -10.00
N TYR A 68 -8.52 6.52 -9.66
CA TYR A 68 -7.23 7.17 -9.53
C TYR A 68 -6.45 7.19 -10.84
N TRP A 69 -6.12 8.38 -11.36
CA TRP A 69 -5.46 8.55 -12.65
C TRP A 69 -4.09 9.24 -12.57
N GLY A 70 -3.75 9.79 -11.40
CA GLY A 70 -2.52 10.52 -11.15
C GLY A 70 -2.68 11.51 -10.00
N THR A 71 -1.67 12.34 -9.79
CA THR A 71 -1.70 13.44 -8.83
C THR A 71 -1.81 14.78 -9.55
N ASP A 72 -2.01 15.88 -8.84
CA ASP A 72 -2.02 17.21 -9.45
C ASP A 72 -0.69 17.55 -10.17
N ASN A 73 0.43 17.06 -9.64
CA ASN A 73 1.76 17.24 -10.24
C ASN A 73 2.02 16.29 -11.43
N TYR A 74 1.32 15.15 -11.47
CA TYR A 74 1.44 14.14 -12.51
C TYR A 74 0.04 13.69 -12.94
N PRO A 75 -0.73 14.54 -13.66
CA PRO A 75 -2.09 14.19 -14.03
C PRO A 75 -2.10 13.11 -15.12
N ASP A 76 -3.10 12.23 -15.06
CA ASP A 76 -3.42 11.22 -16.09
C ASP A 76 -2.32 10.22 -16.49
N TYR A 77 -1.18 10.14 -15.79
CA TYR A 77 -0.10 9.20 -16.14
C TYR A 77 -0.54 7.73 -16.12
N LEU A 78 -1.61 7.43 -15.37
CA LEU A 78 -2.16 6.07 -15.25
C LEU A 78 -3.32 5.78 -16.19
N LYS A 79 -3.72 6.73 -17.06
CA LYS A 79 -4.93 6.60 -17.91
C LYS A 79 -4.91 5.39 -18.82
N THR A 80 -3.72 4.95 -19.24
CA THR A 80 -3.52 3.75 -20.09
C THR A 80 -2.64 2.69 -19.42
N SER A 81 -2.40 2.82 -18.11
CA SER A 81 -1.50 1.92 -17.38
C SER A 81 -2.09 0.51 -17.28
N ARG A 82 -1.44 -0.44 -17.96
CA ARG A 82 -1.67 -1.88 -17.76
C ARG A 82 -1.38 -2.32 -16.32
N TYR A 83 -0.48 -1.63 -15.63
CA TYR A 83 -0.09 -1.95 -14.26
C TYR A 83 -1.20 -1.59 -13.27
N LYS A 84 -1.87 -0.45 -13.46
CA LYS A 84 -3.08 -0.09 -12.71
C LYS A 84 -4.16 -1.15 -12.88
N GLN A 85 -4.46 -1.54 -14.11
CA GLN A 85 -5.47 -2.59 -14.36
C GLN A 85 -5.07 -3.91 -13.69
N SER A 86 -3.79 -4.30 -13.78
CA SER A 86 -3.32 -5.52 -13.11
C SER A 86 -3.44 -5.45 -11.57
N LEU A 87 -3.29 -4.27 -10.96
CA LEU A 87 -3.48 -4.11 -9.52
C LEU A 87 -4.95 -4.35 -9.16
N ILE A 88 -5.88 -3.77 -9.91
CA ILE A 88 -7.31 -4.00 -9.72
C ILE A 88 -7.62 -5.50 -9.82
N ASP A 89 -7.15 -6.15 -10.89
CA ASP A 89 -7.40 -7.57 -11.15
C ASP A 89 -6.84 -8.48 -10.04
N GLU A 90 -5.72 -8.10 -9.43
CA GLU A 90 -5.14 -8.79 -8.29
C GLU A 90 -5.96 -8.57 -7.02
N LEU A 91 -6.23 -7.30 -6.67
CA LEU A 91 -6.90 -6.93 -5.42
C LEU A 91 -8.32 -7.52 -5.32
N ILE A 92 -9.07 -7.60 -6.42
CA ILE A 92 -10.43 -8.18 -6.42
C ILE A 92 -10.42 -9.70 -6.15
N LYS A 93 -9.30 -10.38 -6.43
CA LYS A 93 -9.11 -11.83 -6.20
C LYS A 93 -8.39 -12.14 -4.89
N ARG A 94 -7.70 -11.14 -4.32
CA ARG A 94 -6.84 -11.31 -3.16
C ARG A 94 -7.65 -11.50 -1.88
N GLU A 95 -7.16 -12.40 -1.02
CA GLU A 95 -7.64 -12.53 0.36
C GLU A 95 -7.00 -11.49 1.27
N ALA A 96 -7.76 -11.05 2.28
CA ALA A 96 -7.23 -10.15 3.31
C ALA A 96 -6.05 -10.79 4.05
N VAL A 97 -5.05 -9.98 4.37
CA VAL A 97 -3.89 -10.38 5.17
C VAL A 97 -3.74 -9.47 6.38
N GLN A 98 -2.97 -9.92 7.37
CA GLN A 98 -2.76 -9.19 8.61
C GLN A 98 -2.13 -7.80 8.35
N PRO A 99 -2.48 -6.78 9.16
CA PRO A 99 -1.90 -5.46 9.02
C PRO A 99 -0.43 -5.47 9.44
N LEU A 100 0.31 -4.50 8.96
CA LEU A 100 1.67 -4.22 9.39
C LEU A 100 1.63 -3.37 10.66
N TYR A 101 2.53 -3.67 11.58
CA TYR A 101 2.71 -2.90 12.81
C TYR A 101 4.04 -2.16 12.78
N PHE A 102 4.05 -0.97 13.36
CA PHE A 102 5.27 -0.17 13.47
C PHE A 102 6.41 -0.95 14.14
N ASP A 103 7.60 -0.82 13.57
CA ASP A 103 8.85 -1.34 14.12
C ASP A 103 9.91 -0.25 14.17
N LYS A 104 10.47 -0.04 15.37
CA LYS A 104 11.43 1.04 15.64
C LYS A 104 12.77 0.84 14.93
N VAL A 105 13.22 -0.40 14.74
CA VAL A 105 14.48 -0.70 14.06
C VAL A 105 14.36 -0.45 12.57
N MET A 106 13.25 -0.90 11.96
CA MET A 106 12.93 -0.59 10.57
C MET A 106 12.77 0.92 10.36
N TYR A 107 12.10 1.62 11.27
CA TYR A 107 11.94 3.07 11.20
C TYR A 107 13.28 3.80 11.26
N ALA A 108 14.17 3.42 12.18
CA ALA A 108 15.51 4.01 12.24
C ALA A 108 16.30 3.80 10.94
N SER A 109 16.19 2.62 10.32
CA SER A 109 16.80 2.35 9.02
C SER A 109 16.21 3.21 7.90
N ALA A 110 14.87 3.36 7.88
CA ALA A 110 14.16 4.20 6.93
C ALA A 110 14.56 5.67 7.08
N VAL A 111 14.61 6.21 8.31
CA VAL A 111 15.03 7.58 8.61
C VAL A 111 16.46 7.86 8.16
N CYS A 112 17.37 6.90 8.38
CA CYS A 112 18.75 7.06 7.90
C CYS A 112 18.75 7.21 6.38
N PHE A 113 18.09 6.28 5.68
CA PHE A 113 18.22 6.21 4.23
C PHE A 113 17.41 7.27 3.49
N SER A 114 16.20 7.60 3.95
CA SER A 114 15.39 8.66 3.35
C SER A 114 16.14 10.00 3.38
N LYS A 115 16.82 10.32 4.49
CA LYS A 115 17.66 11.52 4.62
C LYS A 115 18.93 11.45 3.77
N GLU A 116 19.61 10.30 3.74
CA GLU A 116 20.80 10.12 2.92
C GLU A 116 20.48 10.27 1.43
N SER A 117 19.49 9.53 0.95
CA SER A 117 19.07 9.54 -0.44
C SER A 117 18.54 10.91 -0.83
N GLY A 118 17.71 11.50 0.03
CA GLY A 118 17.14 12.84 -0.15
C GLY A 118 18.21 13.92 -0.30
N ARG A 119 19.19 13.96 0.60
CA ARG A 119 20.31 14.91 0.54
C ARG A 119 21.19 14.72 -0.71
N LEU A 120 21.43 13.47 -1.09
CA LEU A 120 22.26 13.14 -2.24
C LEU A 120 21.53 13.29 -3.59
N GLY A 121 20.19 13.33 -3.57
CA GLY A 121 19.37 13.34 -4.77
C GLY A 121 19.37 12.00 -5.50
N THR A 122 19.69 10.90 -4.82
CA THR A 122 19.76 9.56 -5.41
C THR A 122 18.41 8.86 -5.36
N VAL A 123 18.17 7.96 -6.32
CA VAL A 123 16.99 7.07 -6.36
C VAL A 123 17.41 5.61 -6.31
N GLY A 124 16.47 4.72 -5.95
CA GLY A 124 16.71 3.29 -5.81
C GLY A 124 17.32 2.90 -4.46
N HIS A 125 17.87 1.69 -4.37
CA HIS A 125 18.24 1.03 -3.10
C HIS A 125 19.72 1.16 -2.72
N THR A 126 20.49 2.00 -3.42
CA THR A 126 21.93 2.14 -3.17
C THR A 126 22.17 3.06 -1.96
N ARG A 127 22.62 2.44 -0.86
CA ARG A 127 23.01 3.13 0.38
C ARG A 127 24.52 3.45 0.37
N LYS A 128 24.93 4.61 0.89
CA LYS A 128 26.36 4.99 0.99
C LYS A 128 26.89 4.87 2.42
N GLN A 129 26.21 5.45 3.39
CA GLN A 129 26.59 5.46 4.81
C GLN A 129 25.60 4.67 5.65
N CYS A 130 24.33 4.65 5.26
CA CYS A 130 23.28 3.96 6.01
C CYS A 130 23.37 2.45 5.81
N THR A 131 23.39 1.69 6.91
CA THR A 131 23.37 0.22 6.84
C THR A 131 21.94 -0.31 7.00
N ILE A 132 21.70 -1.48 6.42
CA ILE A 132 20.46 -2.23 6.63
C ILE A 132 20.65 -3.09 7.89
N PRO A 133 19.87 -2.89 8.96
CA PRO A 133 19.94 -3.73 10.15
C PRO A 133 19.62 -5.19 9.82
N LYS A 134 20.20 -6.12 10.60
CA LYS A 134 19.82 -7.54 10.53
C LYS A 134 18.31 -7.68 10.77
N GLY A 135 17.64 -8.50 9.96
CA GLY A 135 16.20 -8.73 10.07
C GLY A 135 15.31 -7.74 9.31
N VAL A 136 15.89 -6.78 8.57
CA VAL A 136 15.17 -6.03 7.53
C VAL A 136 15.31 -6.79 6.21
N PHE A 137 14.17 -7.17 5.63
CA PHE A 137 14.12 -8.13 4.52
C PHE A 137 13.69 -7.54 3.18
N ALA A 138 13.14 -6.32 3.18
CA ALA A 138 12.66 -5.65 1.98
C ALA A 138 12.63 -4.14 2.19
N GLU A 139 12.72 -3.40 1.09
CA GLU A 139 12.72 -1.95 1.04
C GLU A 139 11.90 -1.50 -0.18
N CYS A 140 11.02 -0.52 0.02
CA CYS A 140 10.29 0.14 -1.07
C CYS A 140 10.61 1.63 -1.01
N CYS A 141 10.80 2.26 -2.17
CA CYS A 141 11.09 3.69 -2.27
C CYS A 141 10.06 4.38 -3.15
N SER A 142 9.54 5.50 -2.67
CA SER A 142 8.58 6.36 -3.38
C SER A 142 9.18 7.76 -3.52
N TYR A 143 8.91 8.39 -4.66
CA TYR A 143 9.46 9.71 -5.00
C TYR A 143 8.37 10.57 -5.66
N GLY A 144 8.37 11.87 -5.35
CA GLY A 144 7.50 12.87 -5.97
C GLY A 144 6.04 12.84 -5.50
N MET A 145 5.71 12.07 -4.47
CA MET A 145 4.36 11.97 -3.92
C MET A 145 4.23 12.76 -2.60
N SER A 146 3.14 13.51 -2.46
CA SER A 146 2.94 14.41 -1.32
C SER A 146 1.89 13.93 -0.31
N THR A 147 1.11 12.91 -0.66
CA THR A 147 0.09 12.34 0.23
C THR A 147 0.36 10.86 0.51
N ALA A 148 -0.10 10.39 1.67
CA ALA A 148 0.01 8.98 2.06
C ALA A 148 -0.68 8.04 1.04
N LYS A 149 -1.83 8.45 0.53
CA LYS A 149 -2.56 7.70 -0.50
C LYS A 149 -1.70 7.57 -1.77
N ASP A 150 -1.14 8.68 -2.26
CA ASP A 150 -0.36 8.69 -3.49
C ASP A 150 0.92 7.87 -3.36
N ILE A 151 1.59 7.92 -2.21
CA ILE A 151 2.75 7.08 -1.91
C ILE A 151 2.36 5.59 -2.01
N VAL A 152 1.28 5.19 -1.35
CA VAL A 152 0.82 3.79 -1.36
C VAL A 152 0.38 3.37 -2.75
N LEU A 153 -0.36 4.20 -3.48
CA LEU A 153 -0.80 3.89 -4.84
C LEU A 153 0.37 3.81 -5.82
N GLN A 154 1.39 4.67 -5.71
CA GLN A 154 2.60 4.56 -6.52
C GLN A 154 3.29 3.20 -6.32
N LEU A 155 3.47 2.78 -5.06
CA LEU A 155 4.11 1.50 -4.72
C LEU A 155 3.25 0.27 -5.10
N LEU A 156 1.93 0.37 -4.97
CA LEU A 156 1.04 -0.74 -5.31
C LEU A 156 0.80 -0.85 -6.80
N ILE A 157 0.64 0.26 -7.52
CA ILE A 157 0.47 0.22 -8.97
C ILE A 157 1.79 -0.22 -9.60
N ASP A 158 2.90 0.33 -9.13
CA ASP A 158 4.26 -0.01 -9.55
C ASP A 158 4.42 0.12 -11.08
N ASP A 159 3.94 1.24 -11.61
CA ASP A 159 3.85 1.49 -13.05
C ASP A 159 5.24 1.49 -13.68
N GLU A 160 5.36 0.86 -14.85
CA GLU A 160 6.62 0.68 -15.60
C GLU A 160 7.71 -0.14 -14.88
N ILE A 161 7.43 -0.72 -13.71
CA ILE A 161 8.35 -1.62 -13.00
C ILE A 161 8.04 -3.08 -13.32
N GLU A 162 8.94 -3.71 -14.07
CA GLU A 162 8.84 -5.14 -14.38
C GLU A 162 8.78 -5.97 -13.08
N GLY A 163 7.80 -6.88 -13.02
CA GLY A 163 7.63 -7.78 -11.87
C GLY A 163 6.88 -7.18 -10.67
N VAL A 164 6.48 -5.90 -10.70
CA VAL A 164 5.71 -5.22 -9.64
C VAL A 164 6.23 -5.49 -8.23
N GLY A 165 7.56 -5.43 -8.07
CA GLY A 165 8.26 -5.85 -6.86
C GLY A 165 7.79 -5.13 -5.60
N HIS A 166 7.46 -3.84 -5.68
CA HIS A 166 6.96 -3.07 -4.54
C HIS A 166 5.59 -3.58 -4.11
N ARG A 167 4.67 -3.82 -5.06
CA ARG A 167 3.34 -4.39 -4.79
C ARG A 167 3.45 -5.73 -4.08
N VAL A 168 4.32 -6.61 -4.59
CA VAL A 168 4.55 -7.94 -4.01
C VAL A 168 4.99 -7.79 -2.56
N ILE A 169 5.99 -6.94 -2.28
CA ILE A 169 6.47 -6.69 -0.91
C ILE A 169 5.35 -6.13 -0.02
N CYS A 170 4.67 -5.08 -0.47
CA CYS A 170 3.64 -4.37 0.28
C CYS A 170 2.47 -5.28 0.70
N LEU A 171 2.07 -6.22 -0.16
CA LEU A 171 0.91 -7.08 0.08
C LEU A 171 1.26 -8.47 0.63
N ASP A 172 2.53 -8.85 0.70
CA ASP A 172 2.95 -10.19 1.15
C ASP A 172 2.54 -10.44 2.62
N LYS A 173 1.89 -11.59 2.86
CA LYS A 173 1.46 -12.04 4.18
C LYS A 173 2.62 -12.40 5.12
N LYS A 174 3.83 -12.60 4.58
CA LYS A 174 5.02 -12.92 5.39
C LYS A 174 5.52 -11.74 6.22
N TYR A 175 5.17 -10.52 5.84
CA TYR A 175 5.55 -9.32 6.58
C TYR A 175 4.45 -8.95 7.59
N SER A 176 4.87 -8.60 8.79
CA SER A 176 4.01 -8.14 9.90
C SER A 176 4.51 -6.83 10.53
N LYS A 177 5.66 -6.34 10.07
CA LYS A 177 6.36 -5.17 10.62
C LYS A 177 6.71 -4.19 9.51
N ILE A 178 6.70 -2.90 9.83
CA ILE A 178 7.05 -1.82 8.91
C ILE A 178 7.70 -0.64 9.64
N GLY A 179 8.63 0.02 8.97
CA GLY A 179 9.08 1.36 9.29
C GLY A 179 8.93 2.24 8.07
N VAL A 180 8.31 3.41 8.22
CA VAL A 180 8.13 4.39 7.14
C VAL A 180 8.81 5.67 7.55
N SER A 181 9.66 6.23 6.69
CA SER A 181 10.18 7.58 6.87
C SER A 181 10.01 8.40 5.61
N ILE A 182 9.58 9.64 5.79
CA ILE A 182 9.44 10.62 4.71
C ILE A 182 10.41 11.76 4.98
N SER A 183 11.17 12.15 3.96
CA SER A 183 12.19 13.20 4.07
C SER A 183 12.29 13.94 2.75
N SER A 184 12.78 15.16 2.85
CA SER A 184 12.95 16.00 1.67
C SER A 184 13.97 15.43 0.69
N HIS A 185 13.70 15.58 -0.61
CA HIS A 185 14.54 15.06 -1.66
C HIS A 185 14.98 16.16 -2.64
N LYS A 186 16.30 16.30 -2.84
CA LYS A 186 16.92 17.35 -3.66
C LYS A 186 16.35 17.49 -5.09
N VAL A 187 15.85 16.39 -5.65
CA VAL A 187 15.28 16.33 -7.02
C VAL A 187 13.75 16.32 -7.03
N TRP A 188 13.11 15.85 -5.95
CA TRP A 188 11.67 15.50 -5.96
C TRP A 188 10.82 16.34 -5.01
N ASP A 189 11.45 17.15 -4.14
CA ASP A 189 10.79 18.22 -3.42
C ASP A 189 10.86 19.49 -4.28
N THR A 190 9.71 19.89 -4.81
CA THR A 190 9.50 21.23 -5.38
C THR A 190 8.99 22.19 -4.32
#